data_AF-A0A7W8Z3A6-F1
#
_entry.id   AF-A0A7W8Z3A6-F1
#
_cell.length_a   1.000
_cell.length_b   1.000
_cell.length_c   1.000
_cell.angle_alpha   90.00
_cell.angle_beta   90.00
_cell.angle_gamma   90.00
#
_symmetry.space_group_name_H-M   'P 1'
#
loop_
_entity.id
_entity.type
_entity.pdbx_description
1 polymer ?
#
loop_
_entity_poly.entity_id
_entity_poly.type
_entity_poly.pdbx_seq_one_letter_code
_entity_poly.pdbx_strand_id
1 'polypeptide(L)'
;MRRPKGRHCAEGEGQSPRVNLQTPHRWDPAKTAAAAMLDQAEPGWFIFYGVGTRRFVAIAMWNAPSALRVEAPTLDELREQMREAELGATAALSHGRTWVA
;
A
#
# COMPACT_ATOMS: atom_id res chain seq x y z
N MET A 1 65.72 10.97 -7.55
CA MET A 1 64.66 10.47 -8.46
C MET A 1 63.30 10.59 -7.77
N ARG A 2 62.41 11.48 -8.22
CA ARG A 2 61.05 11.63 -7.67
C ARG A 2 60.04 11.06 -8.68
N ARG A 3 59.20 10.11 -8.24
CA ARG A 3 58.10 9.55 -9.06
C ARG A 3 57.02 10.62 -9.30
N PRO A 4 56.43 10.72 -10.50
CA PRO A 4 55.35 11.66 -10.75
C PRO A 4 54.11 11.27 -9.96
N LYS A 5 53.56 12.24 -9.23
CA LYS A 5 52.36 12.13 -8.41
C LYS A 5 51.18 11.71 -9.30
N GLY A 6 50.50 10.62 -8.93
CA GLY A 6 49.40 10.05 -9.69
C GLY A 6 48.28 11.08 -9.93
N ARG A 7 47.64 10.95 -11.10
CA ARG A 7 46.55 11.79 -11.63
C ARG A 7 45.23 11.70 -10.84
N HIS A 8 45.29 11.49 -9.53
CA HIS A 8 44.11 11.26 -8.69
C HIS A 8 43.70 12.49 -7.87
N CYS A 9 44.43 13.60 -8.00
CA CYS A 9 44.03 14.89 -7.44
C CYS A 9 44.07 15.95 -8.54
N ALA A 10 43.38 15.69 -9.65
CA ALA A 10 42.91 16.79 -10.48
C ALA A 10 41.65 17.30 -9.77
N GLU A 11 41.90 18.30 -8.93
CA GLU A 11 40.95 19.26 -8.39
C GLU A 11 40.21 19.90 -9.58
N GLY A 12 39.12 19.24 -9.97
CA GLY A 12 38.17 19.72 -10.96
C GLY A 12 36.94 20.16 -10.21
N GLU A 13 36.67 21.45 -10.32
CA GLU A 13 35.62 22.19 -9.65
C GLU A 13 34.25 21.50 -9.75
N GLY A 14 33.45 21.75 -8.71
CA GLY A 14 32.21 21.05 -8.41
C GLY A 14 31.28 20.87 -9.60
N GLN A 15 30.96 19.61 -9.85
CA GLN A 15 29.61 19.17 -10.16
C GLN A 15 29.58 17.66 -9.96
N SER A 16 29.32 17.23 -8.73
CA SER A 16 28.66 15.93 -8.56
C SER A 16 27.49 15.94 -9.53
N PRO A 17 27.33 14.93 -10.40
CA PRO A 17 26.18 14.90 -11.28
C PRO A 17 24.99 14.96 -10.34
N ARG A 18 24.24 16.06 -10.40
CA ARG A 18 22.94 16.14 -9.76
C ARG A 18 22.17 15.05 -10.50
N VAL A 19 22.13 13.87 -9.89
CA VAL A 19 21.21 12.82 -10.28
C VAL A 19 19.86 13.52 -10.17
N ASN A 20 19.38 13.93 -11.34
CA ASN A 20 18.05 14.44 -11.50
C ASN A 20 17.21 13.21 -11.19
N LEU A 21 16.85 13.06 -9.92
CA LEU A 21 15.86 12.09 -9.47
C LEU A 21 14.59 12.55 -10.16
N GLN A 22 14.46 12.16 -11.44
CA GLN A 22 13.25 12.32 -12.21
C GLN A 22 12.15 11.88 -11.28
N THR A 23 11.25 12.80 -10.99
CA THR A 23 10.13 12.61 -10.07
C THR A 23 9.64 11.18 -10.24
N PRO A 24 9.63 10.34 -9.19
CA PRO A 24 9.28 8.94 -9.33
C PRO A 24 8.00 8.91 -10.15
N HIS A 25 8.07 8.24 -11.31
CA HIS A 25 6.91 8.19 -12.18
C HIS A 25 5.75 7.67 -11.31
N ARG A 26 4.57 8.27 -11.45
CA ARG A 26 3.45 7.97 -10.56
C ARG A 26 2.52 7.09 -11.36
N TRP A 27 2.62 5.79 -11.12
CA TRP A 27 1.75 4.81 -11.76
C TRP A 27 0.33 5.02 -11.25
N ASP A 28 -0.64 5.05 -12.17
CA ASP A 28 -2.08 5.13 -11.91
C ASP A 28 -2.49 6.14 -10.81
N PRO A 29 -2.12 7.43 -10.93
CA PRO A 29 -2.31 8.42 -9.86
C PRO A 29 -3.78 8.60 -9.50
N ALA A 30 -4.68 8.48 -10.49
CA ALA A 30 -6.12 8.55 -10.28
C ALA A 30 -6.65 7.40 -9.41
N LYS A 31 -6.15 6.17 -9.61
CA LYS A 31 -6.57 5.00 -8.82
C LYS A 31 -6.01 5.05 -7.41
N THR A 32 -4.76 5.49 -7.26
CA THR A 32 -4.18 5.73 -5.93
C THR A 32 -4.95 6.81 -5.17
N ALA A 33 -5.34 7.90 -5.83
CA ALA A 33 -6.16 8.94 -5.22
C ALA A 33 -7.55 8.41 -4.82
N ALA A 34 -8.20 7.64 -5.68
CA ALA A 34 -9.51 7.05 -5.40
C ALA A 34 -9.46 6.04 -4.23
N ALA A 35 -8.40 5.23 -4.14
CA ALA A 35 -8.17 4.34 -3.01
C ALA A 35 -7.98 5.13 -1.71
N ALA A 36 -7.20 6.22 -1.72
CA ALA A 36 -6.98 7.06 -0.55
C ALA A 36 -8.27 7.77 -0.09
N MET A 37 -9.14 8.20 -1.03
CA MET A 37 -10.44 8.75 -0.67
C MET A 37 -11.33 7.70 0.02
N LEU A 38 -11.29 6.45 -0.43
CA LEU A 38 -12.06 5.37 0.20
C LEU A 38 -11.50 5.00 1.58
N ASP A 39 -10.17 4.96 1.71
CA ASP A 39 -9.47 4.76 3.01
C ASP A 39 -9.93 5.78 4.06
N GLN A 40 -10.03 7.06 3.67
CA GLN A 40 -10.54 8.12 4.55
C GLN A 40 -12.03 7.98 4.90
N ALA A 41 -12.83 7.37 4.02
CA ALA A 41 -14.26 7.19 4.23
C ALA A 41 -14.60 6.01 5.14
N GLU A 42 -13.73 5.00 5.20
CA GLU A 42 -13.98 3.71 5.86
C GLU A 42 -12.93 3.46 6.97
N PRO A 43 -13.04 4.11 8.15
CA PRO A 43 -11.96 4.13 9.17
C PRO A 43 -11.64 2.77 9.80
N GLY A 44 -12.49 1.76 9.60
CA GLY A 44 -12.24 0.38 10.03
C GLY A 44 -11.31 -0.40 9.09
N TRP A 45 -11.01 0.16 7.92
CA TRP A 45 -10.26 -0.50 6.87
C TRP A 45 -9.04 0.32 6.47
N PHE A 46 -7.96 -0.37 6.15
CA PHE A 46 -6.81 0.19 5.48
C PHE A 46 -6.86 -0.17 4.00
N ILE A 47 -6.97 0.84 3.13
CA ILE A 47 -7.25 0.67 1.70
C ILE A 47 -6.13 1.29 0.86
N PHE A 48 -5.61 0.52 -0.08
CA PHE A 48 -4.57 1.00 -1.00
C PHE A 48 -4.70 0.39 -2.39
N TYR A 49 -4.09 1.06 -3.38
CA TYR A 49 -3.99 0.55 -4.74
C TYR A 49 -2.63 -0.14 -4.97
N GLY A 50 -2.67 -1.43 -5.27
CA GLY A 50 -1.48 -2.20 -5.62
C GLY A 50 -1.08 -1.95 -7.07
N VAL A 51 -0.06 -1.13 -7.31
CA VAL A 51 0.43 -0.82 -8.67
C VAL A 51 0.88 -2.07 -9.44
N GLY A 52 1.53 -3.01 -8.75
CA GLY A 52 2.03 -4.26 -9.36
C GLY A 52 0.92 -5.24 -9.74
N THR A 53 -0.11 -5.37 -8.91
CA THR A 53 -1.26 -6.25 -9.15
C THR A 53 -2.39 -5.57 -9.93
N ARG A 54 -2.33 -4.24 -10.04
CA ARG A 54 -3.39 -3.36 -10.56
C ARG A 54 -4.75 -3.52 -9.87
N ARG A 55 -4.78 -4.01 -8.63
CA ARG A 55 -5.98 -4.23 -7.83
C ARG A 55 -6.04 -3.28 -6.63
N PHE A 56 -7.25 -2.96 -6.20
CA PHE A 56 -7.51 -2.37 -4.91
C PHE A 56 -7.46 -3.44 -3.83
N VAL A 57 -6.86 -3.12 -2.69
CA VAL A 57 -6.72 -4.02 -1.55
C VAL A 57 -7.26 -3.31 -0.33
N ALA A 58 -8.08 -4.01 0.47
CA ALA A 58 -8.57 -3.55 1.75
C ALA A 58 -8.17 -4.55 2.84
N ILE A 59 -7.68 -4.05 3.97
CA ILE A 59 -7.29 -4.84 5.14
C ILE A 59 -8.07 -4.34 6.34
N ALA A 60 -8.74 -5.24 7.05
CA ALA A 60 -9.50 -4.87 8.25
C ALA A 60 -8.53 -4.48 9.37
N MET A 61 -8.77 -3.33 10.00
CA MET A 61 -7.93 -2.79 11.08
C MET A 61 -8.47 -3.13 12.47
N TRP A 62 -9.68 -3.66 12.57
CA TRP A 62 -10.23 -4.16 13.84
C TRP A 62 -9.69 -5.55 14.17
N ASN A 63 -9.79 -5.95 15.44
CA ASN A 63 -9.34 -7.25 15.94
C ASN A 63 -10.30 -8.37 15.49
N ALA A 64 -10.26 -8.72 14.21
CA ALA A 64 -10.98 -9.87 13.67
C ALA A 64 -10.30 -11.18 14.11
N PRO A 65 -11.05 -12.30 14.21
CA PRO A 65 -10.49 -13.61 14.57
C PRO A 65 -9.37 -14.11 13.63
N SER A 66 -9.38 -13.63 12.39
CA SER A 66 -8.35 -13.87 11.38
C SER A 66 -8.02 -12.58 10.64
N ALA A 67 -6.79 -12.46 10.13
CA ALA A 67 -6.38 -11.31 9.33
C ALA A 67 -7.25 -11.24 8.07
N LEU A 68 -8.14 -10.25 8.02
CA LEU A 68 -9.13 -10.14 6.96
C LEU A 68 -8.64 -9.17 5.88
N ARG A 69 -8.46 -9.70 4.67
CA ARG A 69 -7.97 -8.98 3.50
C ARG A 69 -8.83 -9.34 2.30
N VAL A 70 -9.29 -8.32 1.59
CA VAL A 70 -10.04 -8.47 0.34
C VAL A 70 -9.37 -7.68 -0.78
N GLU A 71 -9.52 -8.13 -2.03
CA GLU A 71 -8.94 -7.45 -3.19
C GLU A 71 -9.81 -7.53 -4.44
N ALA A 72 -9.92 -6.41 -5.14
CA ALA A 72 -10.82 -6.26 -6.28
C ALA A 72 -10.20 -5.41 -7.41
N PRO A 73 -10.57 -5.65 -8.68
CA PRO A 73 -10.16 -4.80 -9.79
C PRO A 73 -10.83 -3.42 -9.77
N THR A 74 -12.00 -3.27 -9.13
CA THR A 74 -12.77 -2.03 -9.05
C THR A 74 -13.10 -1.67 -7.59
N LEU A 75 -13.39 -0.39 -7.33
CA LEU A 75 -13.77 0.07 -5.98
C LEU A 75 -15.16 -0.42 -5.55
N ASP A 76 -16.08 -0.58 -6.49
CA ASP A 76 -17.44 -1.07 -6.22
C ASP A 76 -17.40 -2.52 -5.74
N GLU A 77 -16.70 -3.39 -6.49
CA GLU A 77 -16.45 -4.77 -6.07
C GLU A 77 -15.66 -4.86 -4.77
N LEU A 78 -14.76 -3.92 -4.50
CA LEU A 78 -14.03 -3.87 -3.23
C LEU A 78 -14.99 -3.64 -2.07
N ARG A 79 -15.91 -2.67 -2.22
CA ARG A 79 -16.89 -2.33 -1.18
C ARG A 79 -17.85 -3.47 -0.91
N GLU A 80 -18.29 -4.17 -1.95
CA GLU A 80 -19.15 -5.34 -1.77
C GLU A 80 -18.40 -6.44 -0.99
N GLN A 81 -17.16 -6.75 -1.38
CA GLN A 81 -16.34 -7.71 -0.64
C GLN A 81 -16.05 -7.28 0.80
N MET A 82 -15.84 -5.99 1.07
CA MET A 82 -15.68 -5.46 2.43
C MET A 82 -16.95 -5.69 3.26
N ARG A 83 -18.13 -5.42 2.68
CA ARG A 83 -19.42 -5.64 3.33
C ARG A 83 -19.68 -7.12 3.61
N GLU A 84 -19.43 -7.98 2.62
CA GLU A 84 -19.55 -9.43 2.79
C GLU A 84 -18.62 -9.95 3.91
N ALA A 85 -17.39 -9.42 3.95
CA ALA A 85 -16.42 -9.76 4.97
C ALA A 85 -16.84 -9.30 6.38
N GLU A 86 -17.42 -8.11 6.53
CA GLU A 86 -17.98 -7.62 7.80
C GLU A 86 -19.12 -8.51 8.30
N LEU A 87 -20.01 -8.92 7.39
CA LEU A 87 -21.10 -9.87 7.68
C LEU A 87 -20.56 -11.24 8.08
N GLY A 88 -19.55 -11.74 7.37
CA GLY A 88 -18.87 -12.99 7.71
C GLY A 88 -18.17 -12.94 9.07
N ALA A 89 -17.50 -11.83 9.39
CA ALA A 89 -16.81 -11.64 10.65
C ALA A 89 -17.78 -11.56 11.84
N THR A 90 -18.90 -10.85 11.70
CA THR A 90 -19.95 -10.79 12.74
C THR A 90 -20.61 -12.15 12.96
N ALA A 91 -20.87 -12.90 11.87
CA ALA A 91 -21.33 -14.28 11.98
C ALA A 91 -20.29 -15.15 12.72
N ALA A 92 -19.01 -15.09 12.37
CA ALA A 92 -17.98 -15.89 13.05
C ALA A 92 -17.91 -15.59 14.57
N LEU A 93 -18.04 -14.32 14.95
CA LEU A 93 -18.06 -13.90 16.35
C LEU A 93 -19.31 -14.39 17.11
N SER A 94 -20.49 -14.47 16.46
CA SER A 94 -21.70 -15.00 17.10
C SER A 94 -21.60 -16.51 17.35
N HIS A 95 -20.99 -17.26 16.43
CA HIS A 95 -20.82 -18.71 16.55
C HIS A 95 -19.74 -19.11 17.58
N GLY A 96 -18.82 -18.21 17.93
CA GLY A 96 -17.82 -18.42 18.98
C GLY A 96 -18.35 -18.27 20.42
N ARG A 97 -19.60 -17.80 20.60
CA ARG A 97 -20.17 -17.46 21.92
C ARG A 97 -21.31 -18.38 22.38
N THR A 98 -21.56 -19.48 21.68
CA THR A 98 -22.58 -20.46 22.05
C THR A 98 -21.97 -21.81 22.39
N TRP A 99 -21.52 -21.96 23.64
CA TRP A 99 -21.57 -23.21 24.40
C TRP A 99 -21.76 -22.88 25.89
N VAL A 100 -23.01 -22.93 26.35
CA VAL A 100 -23.35 -23.28 27.73
C VAL A 100 -24.41 -24.37 27.62
N ALA A 101 -23.98 -25.60 27.89
CA ALA A 101 -24.83 -26.74 28.17
C ALA A 101 -24.24 -27.44 29.41
#